data_AF-A0A357D285-F1
#
_entry.id   AF-A0A357D285-F1
#
_cell.length_a   1.000
_cell.length_b   1.000
_cell.length_c   1.000
_cell.angle_alpha   90.00
_cell.angle_beta   90.00
_cell.angle_gamma   90.00
#
_symmetry.space_group_name_H-M   'P 1'
#
loop_
_entity.id
_entity.type
_entity.pdbx_description
1 polymer ?
#
loop_
_entity_poly.entity_id
_entity_poly.type
_entity_poly.pdbx_seq_one_letter_code
_entity_poly.pdbx_strand_id
1 'polypeptide(L)'
;LNYNANRNLHDLQVFEIAHVYQPKATAGALPDEPLTLAGGLSGQLYETGWNQTNREVDFYDGKGILETLLRHLRVQDVRFIPGKHPTMHPGRTGVITAAGNKVGYIGEIHPAVKKEFNLTAPVILFELNLEALWPAVEKEVFRVVPLPKFPPILRDLAFLLPEKVTVETLTDLFRTIGGEKLEAVSLFDVYQGDKIPAGFRSMAFSLTFRIPDRTLQDEEVNTIMEEIVKAATERFGAKLRA
;
A
#
# COMPACT_ATOMS: atom_id res chain seq x y z
N LEU A 1 -8.03 2.77 22.95
CA LEU A 1 -8.98 3.62 22.19
C LEU A 1 -10.24 3.97 23.00
N ASN A 2 -11.11 3.01 23.34
CA ASN A 2 -12.37 3.26 24.09
C ASN A 2 -12.17 4.11 25.36
N TYR A 3 -11.14 3.83 26.17
CA TYR A 3 -10.80 4.63 27.35
C TYR A 3 -10.70 6.15 27.08
N ASN A 4 -10.05 6.55 25.98
CA ASN A 4 -9.90 7.95 25.58
C ASN A 4 -11.17 8.49 24.93
N ALA A 5 -11.87 7.67 24.13
CA ALA A 5 -13.15 8.03 23.52
C ALA A 5 -14.21 8.42 24.58
N ASN A 6 -14.26 7.72 25.72
CA ASN A 6 -15.15 8.06 26.85
C ASN A 6 -14.81 9.39 27.53
N ARG A 7 -13.67 10.02 27.17
CA ARG A 7 -13.22 11.34 27.64
C ARG A 7 -13.31 12.39 26.52
N ASN A 8 -14.09 12.10 25.47
CA ASN A 8 -14.23 12.94 24.27
C ASN A 8 -12.91 13.15 23.51
N LEU A 9 -11.97 12.20 23.62
CA LEU A 9 -10.73 12.17 22.85
C LEU A 9 -10.83 11.09 21.77
N HIS A 10 -11.22 11.50 20.57
CA HIS A 10 -11.49 10.60 19.44
C HIS A 10 -10.31 10.50 18.46
N ASP A 11 -9.49 11.54 18.41
CA ASP A 11 -8.37 11.68 17.49
C ASP A 11 -7.13 11.07 18.13
N LEU A 12 -6.85 9.82 17.78
CA LEU A 12 -5.82 9.03 18.47
C LEU A 12 -4.93 8.34 17.44
N GLN A 13 -3.62 8.47 17.66
CA GLN A 13 -2.59 7.78 16.90
C GLN A 13 -1.70 7.07 17.90
N VAL A 14 -1.75 5.74 17.93
CA VAL A 14 -1.08 4.94 18.96
C VAL A 14 -0.42 3.71 18.35
N PHE A 15 0.65 3.26 18.97
CA PHE A 15 1.29 1.98 18.66
C PHE A 15 1.86 1.36 19.93
N GLU A 16 2.10 0.06 19.89
CA GLU A 16 2.68 -0.73 20.95
C GLU A 16 3.50 -1.89 20.36
N ILE A 17 4.60 -2.23 21.01
CA ILE A 17 5.41 -3.41 20.69
C ILE A 17 5.37 -4.33 21.90
N ALA A 18 4.83 -5.53 21.73
CA ALA A 18 4.67 -6.50 22.81
C ALA A 18 4.63 -7.94 22.26
N HIS A 19 4.85 -8.91 23.13
CA HIS A 19 4.57 -10.31 22.83
C HIS A 19 3.06 -10.55 22.85
N VAL A 20 2.56 -11.31 21.88
CA VAL A 20 1.19 -11.84 21.89
C VAL A 20 1.23 -13.33 22.19
N TYR A 21 0.23 -13.86 22.88
CA TYR A 21 0.22 -15.26 23.33
C TYR A 21 -0.79 -16.05 22.51
N GLN A 22 -0.32 -16.80 21.52
CA GLN A 22 -1.16 -17.58 20.61
C GLN A 22 -1.23 -19.04 21.07
N PRO A 23 -2.42 -19.58 21.37
CA PRO A 23 -2.54 -20.95 21.86
C PRO A 23 -2.20 -21.95 20.75
N LYS A 24 -1.42 -22.99 21.10
CA LYS A 24 -1.18 -24.13 20.21
C LYS A 24 -2.36 -25.11 20.22
N ALA A 25 -2.55 -25.81 19.11
CA ALA A 25 -3.58 -26.84 19.00
C ALA A 25 -3.36 -28.02 19.97
N THR A 26 -2.11 -28.25 20.36
CA THR A 26 -1.74 -29.32 21.31
C THR A 26 -2.02 -28.89 22.75
N ALA A 27 -2.92 -29.60 23.42
CA ALA A 27 -3.23 -29.36 24.83
C ALA A 27 -1.98 -29.52 25.72
N GLY A 28 -1.70 -28.52 26.56
CA GLY A 28 -0.55 -28.51 27.47
C GLY A 28 0.77 -28.00 26.88
N ALA A 29 0.81 -27.68 25.58
CA ALA A 29 1.97 -27.01 24.99
C ALA A 29 2.01 -25.52 25.38
N LEU A 30 3.22 -24.97 25.56
CA LEU A 30 3.42 -23.53 25.75
C LEU A 30 2.94 -22.76 24.49
N PRO A 31 2.35 -21.56 24.66
CA PRO A 31 1.87 -20.76 23.53
C PRO A 31 3.03 -20.34 22.61
N ASP A 32 2.71 -20.00 21.37
CA ASP A 32 3.62 -19.22 20.55
C ASP A 32 3.56 -17.76 21.01
N GLU A 33 4.72 -17.16 21.23
CA GLU A 33 4.84 -15.81 21.81
C GLU A 33 5.51 -14.83 20.84
N PRO A 34 5.00 -14.60 19.62
CA PRO A 34 5.69 -13.75 18.66
C PRO A 34 5.71 -12.29 19.10
N LEU A 35 6.86 -11.64 18.96
CA LEU A 35 6.99 -10.20 19.14
C LEU A 35 6.27 -9.44 18.01
N THR A 36 5.32 -8.58 18.39
CA THR A 36 4.38 -7.95 17.46
C THR A 36 4.35 -6.44 17.66
N LEU A 37 4.32 -5.70 16.55
CA LEU A 37 4.00 -4.27 16.52
C LEU A 37 2.52 -4.12 16.14
N ALA A 38 1.72 -3.58 17.05
CA ALA A 38 0.33 -3.23 16.79
C ALA A 38 0.16 -1.71 16.87
N GLY A 39 -0.79 -1.17 16.11
CA GLY A 39 -1.08 0.25 16.17
C GLY A 39 -2.30 0.63 15.38
N GLY A 40 -2.63 1.92 15.40
CA GLY A 40 -3.77 2.41 14.67
C GLY A 40 -4.03 3.89 14.83
N LEU A 41 -4.98 4.32 14.01
CA LEU A 41 -5.46 5.68 13.88
C LEU A 41 -6.96 5.71 14.16
N SER A 42 -7.45 6.79 14.76
CA SER A 42 -8.87 7.04 14.99
C SER A 42 -9.18 8.52 14.85
N GLY A 43 -10.40 8.84 14.41
CA GLY A 43 -10.90 10.22 14.36
C GLY A 43 -10.36 11.04 13.20
N GLN A 44 -10.03 12.29 13.45
CA GLN A 44 -9.43 13.21 12.50
C GLN A 44 -7.94 12.93 12.34
N LEU A 45 -7.44 13.04 11.11
CA LEU A 45 -6.02 12.85 10.81
C LEU A 45 -5.16 13.99 11.38
N TYR A 46 -5.71 15.21 11.34
CA TYR A 46 -5.04 16.42 11.76
C TYR A 46 -5.81 17.12 12.87
N GLU A 47 -5.06 17.81 13.73
CA GLU A 47 -5.66 18.76 14.67
C GLU A 47 -6.39 19.86 13.91
N THR A 48 -7.49 20.36 14.50
CA THR A 48 -8.26 21.43 13.88
C THR A 48 -7.41 22.70 13.78
N GLY A 49 -7.15 23.13 12.55
CA GLY A 49 -6.37 24.33 12.24
C GLY A 49 -7.09 25.21 11.23
N TRP A 50 -6.84 26.52 11.28
CA TRP A 50 -7.48 27.52 10.39
C TRP A 50 -7.19 27.27 8.89
N ASN A 51 -6.11 26.56 8.57
CA ASN A 51 -5.65 26.26 7.23
C ASN A 51 -5.69 24.76 6.89
N GLN A 52 -6.35 23.94 7.71
CA GLN A 52 -6.41 22.50 7.53
C GLN A 52 -7.83 22.04 7.22
N THR A 53 -7.95 21.16 6.25
CA THR A 53 -9.21 20.49 5.96
C THR A 53 -9.47 19.46 7.05
N ASN A 54 -10.60 19.58 7.74
CA ASN A 54 -11.02 18.58 8.73
C ASN A 54 -11.36 17.28 7.98
N ARG A 55 -10.48 16.28 8.05
CA ARG A 55 -10.56 15.02 7.32
C ARG A 55 -10.35 13.86 8.29
N GLU A 56 -11.29 12.93 8.28
CA GLU A 56 -11.18 11.70 9.06
C GLU A 56 -10.14 10.76 8.46
N VAL A 57 -9.53 9.96 9.33
CA VAL A 57 -8.58 8.92 8.93
C VAL A 57 -9.26 7.85 8.08
N ASP A 58 -8.54 7.36 7.07
CA ASP A 58 -8.96 6.27 6.22
C ASP A 58 -7.89 5.17 6.11
N PHE A 59 -8.23 4.11 5.37
CA PHE A 59 -7.32 2.97 5.15
C PHE A 59 -5.96 3.38 4.58
N TYR A 60 -5.92 4.38 3.70
CA TYR A 60 -4.71 4.81 3.03
C TYR A 60 -3.78 5.58 3.95
N ASP A 61 -4.30 6.24 5.00
CA ASP A 61 -3.45 6.87 6.01
C ASP A 61 -2.66 5.82 6.80
N GLY A 62 -3.33 4.76 7.27
CA GLY A 62 -2.66 3.64 7.93
C GLY A 62 -1.68 2.93 6.99
N LYS A 63 -2.07 2.74 5.72
CA LYS A 63 -1.19 2.13 4.72
C LYS A 63 0.05 2.99 4.47
N GLY A 64 -0.09 4.32 4.37
CA GLY A 64 1.01 5.24 4.15
C GLY A 64 2.01 5.26 5.30
N ILE A 65 1.54 5.17 6.55
CA ILE A 65 2.41 5.01 7.73
C ILE A 65 3.22 3.72 7.64
N LEU A 66 2.56 2.59 7.32
CA LEU A 66 3.22 1.30 7.18
C LEU A 66 4.21 1.28 6.01
N GLU A 67 3.84 1.78 4.84
CA GLU A 67 4.75 1.90 3.69
C GLU A 67 5.98 2.74 4.04
N THR A 68 5.79 3.81 4.80
CA THR A 68 6.89 4.66 5.27
C THR A 68 7.77 3.93 6.26
N LEU A 69 7.19 3.28 7.27
CA LEU A 69 7.93 2.49 8.26
C LEU A 69 8.74 1.37 7.59
N LEU A 70 8.09 0.55 6.76
CA LEU A 70 8.70 -0.60 6.10
C LEU A 70 9.80 -0.19 5.13
N ARG A 71 9.65 0.95 4.44
CA ARG A 71 10.71 1.55 3.60
C ARG A 71 11.91 1.98 4.43
N HIS A 72 11.71 2.65 5.57
CA HIS A 72 12.80 3.04 6.47
C HIS A 72 13.52 1.83 7.08
N LEU A 73 12.77 0.77 7.38
CA LEU A 73 13.31 -0.51 7.81
C LEU A 73 13.94 -1.32 6.67
N ARG A 74 13.85 -0.85 5.41
CA ARG A 74 14.37 -1.52 4.20
C ARG A 74 13.84 -2.95 4.05
N VAL A 75 12.56 -3.14 4.35
CA VAL A 75 11.87 -4.41 4.14
C VAL A 75 11.66 -4.60 2.63
N GLN A 76 12.12 -5.74 2.12
CA GLN A 76 12.06 -6.10 0.72
C GLN A 76 10.70 -6.71 0.34
N ASP A 77 10.29 -6.50 -0.91
CA ASP A 77 9.12 -7.12 -1.53
C ASP A 77 7.83 -7.02 -0.71
N VAL A 78 7.59 -5.84 -0.11
CA VAL A 78 6.36 -5.55 0.63
C VAL A 78 5.17 -5.45 -0.32
N ARG A 79 4.10 -6.20 -0.03
CA ARG A 79 2.83 -6.14 -0.75
C ARG A 79 1.66 -6.05 0.21
N PHE A 80 0.60 -5.37 -0.25
CA PHE A 80 -0.68 -5.24 0.46
C PHE A 80 -1.77 -5.88 -0.38
N ILE A 81 -2.13 -7.12 -0.05
CA ILE A 81 -3.11 -7.91 -0.82
C ILE A 81 -4.48 -7.88 -0.14
N PRO A 82 -5.60 -7.89 -0.88
CA PRO A 82 -6.93 -8.00 -0.27
C PRO A 82 -7.02 -9.23 0.64
N GLY A 83 -7.53 -9.03 1.85
CA GLY A 83 -7.59 -10.07 2.86
C GLY A 83 -8.87 -10.05 3.66
N LYS A 84 -9.01 -11.03 4.55
CA LYS A 84 -10.11 -11.09 5.52
C LYS A 84 -9.54 -11.20 6.93
N HIS A 85 -10.17 -10.48 7.85
CA HIS A 85 -9.90 -10.58 9.27
C HIS A 85 -11.24 -10.50 10.03
N PRO A 86 -11.51 -11.36 11.03
CA PRO A 86 -12.83 -11.44 11.67
C PRO A 86 -13.32 -10.13 12.29
N THR A 87 -12.40 -9.27 12.74
CA THR A 87 -12.71 -8.00 13.40
C THR A 87 -12.65 -6.78 12.47
N MET A 88 -12.24 -6.95 11.21
CA MET A 88 -12.05 -5.84 10.25
C MET A 88 -13.10 -5.86 9.13
N HIS A 89 -13.25 -4.74 8.46
CA HIS A 89 -14.21 -4.54 7.38
C HIS A 89 -13.79 -5.35 6.13
N PRO A 90 -14.68 -6.18 5.54
CA PRO A 90 -14.31 -7.13 4.48
C PRO A 90 -13.81 -6.47 3.19
N GLY A 91 -14.24 -5.24 2.90
CA GLY A 91 -13.78 -4.46 1.74
C GLY A 91 -12.62 -3.51 2.02
N ARG A 92 -12.16 -3.40 3.27
CA ARG A 92 -11.12 -2.44 3.71
C ARG A 92 -10.11 -3.14 4.63
N THR A 93 -9.70 -4.33 4.22
CA THR A 93 -8.72 -5.17 4.93
C THR A 93 -7.66 -5.64 3.95
N GLY A 94 -6.39 -5.41 4.30
CA GLY A 94 -5.23 -5.90 3.58
C GLY A 94 -4.44 -6.88 4.45
N VAL A 95 -3.95 -7.95 3.85
CA VAL A 95 -2.85 -8.76 4.38
C VAL A 95 -1.55 -8.14 3.91
N ILE A 96 -0.60 -8.00 4.83
CA ILE A 96 0.73 -7.49 4.54
C ILE A 96 1.65 -8.70 4.36
N THR A 97 2.34 -8.75 3.23
CA THR A 97 3.36 -9.75 2.96
C THR A 97 4.70 -9.08 2.69
N ALA A 98 5.80 -9.72 3.09
CA ALA A 98 7.16 -9.32 2.75
C ALA A 98 7.95 -10.54 2.29
N ALA A 99 8.67 -10.44 1.18
CA ALA A 99 9.38 -11.57 0.54
C ALA A 99 8.50 -12.83 0.40
N GLY A 100 7.21 -12.66 0.07
CA GLY A 100 6.23 -13.74 -0.08
C GLY A 100 5.65 -14.31 1.22
N ASN A 101 6.17 -13.92 2.38
CA ASN A 101 5.66 -14.38 3.68
C ASN A 101 4.65 -13.39 4.24
N LYS A 102 3.58 -13.90 4.85
CA LYS A 102 2.63 -13.06 5.59
C LYS A 102 3.29 -12.53 6.85
N VAL A 103 3.29 -11.21 6.99
CA VAL A 103 3.89 -10.51 8.14
C VAL A 103 2.85 -9.77 8.98
N GLY A 104 1.63 -9.58 8.48
CA GLY A 104 0.63 -8.84 9.25
C GLY A 104 -0.66 -8.53 8.54
N TYR A 105 -1.41 -7.60 9.12
CA TYR A 105 -2.69 -7.09 8.65
C TYR A 105 -2.77 -5.57 8.80
N ILE A 106 -3.58 -4.95 7.95
CA ILE A 106 -4.09 -3.60 8.14
C ILE A 106 -5.56 -3.57 7.73
N GLY A 107 -6.40 -2.85 8.45
CA GLY A 107 -7.76 -2.64 8.01
C GLY A 107 -8.55 -1.67 8.88
N GLU A 108 -9.65 -1.21 8.32
CA GLU A 108 -10.67 -0.51 9.11
C GLU A 108 -11.45 -1.52 9.94
N ILE A 109 -11.74 -1.19 11.19
CA ILE A 109 -12.49 -2.08 12.08
C ILE A 109 -13.93 -2.24 11.62
N HIS A 110 -14.44 -3.46 11.71
CA HIS A 110 -15.80 -3.79 11.30
C HIS A 110 -16.83 -2.94 12.10
N PRO A 111 -17.88 -2.40 11.47
CA PRO A 111 -18.88 -1.57 12.15
C PRO A 111 -19.52 -2.23 13.38
N ALA A 112 -19.76 -3.54 13.31
CA ALA A 112 -20.25 -4.32 14.46
C ALA A 112 -19.26 -4.33 15.63
N VAL A 113 -17.96 -4.52 15.37
CA VAL A 113 -16.93 -4.46 16.42
C VAL A 113 -16.85 -3.05 16.99
N LYS A 114 -16.84 -2.00 16.16
CA LYS A 114 -16.89 -0.62 16.63
C LYS A 114 -18.06 -0.37 17.59
N LYS A 115 -19.25 -0.87 17.26
CA LYS A 115 -20.45 -0.74 18.09
C LYS A 115 -20.28 -1.40 19.46
N GLU A 116 -19.79 -2.64 19.51
CA GLU A 116 -19.56 -3.35 20.78
C GLU A 116 -18.54 -2.63 21.69
N PHE A 117 -17.56 -1.94 21.09
CA PHE A 117 -16.57 -1.14 21.84
C PHE A 117 -16.97 0.32 22.04
N ASN A 118 -18.21 0.72 21.72
CA ASN A 118 -18.72 2.10 21.81
C ASN A 118 -17.85 3.13 21.08
N LEU A 119 -17.32 2.78 19.91
CA LEU A 119 -16.49 3.64 19.07
C LEU A 119 -17.31 4.22 17.91
N THR A 120 -17.37 5.55 17.81
CA THR A 120 -18.11 6.26 16.76
C THR A 120 -17.21 6.66 15.60
N ALA A 121 -16.04 7.22 15.89
CA ALA A 121 -15.03 7.64 14.91
C ALA A 121 -14.51 6.48 14.05
N PRO A 122 -14.05 6.70 12.80
CA PRO A 122 -13.32 5.71 12.02
C PRO A 122 -12.11 5.18 12.81
N VAL A 123 -11.81 3.88 12.68
CA VAL A 123 -10.69 3.25 13.39
C VAL A 123 -9.97 2.32 12.43
N ILE A 124 -8.71 2.64 12.15
CA ILE A 124 -7.83 1.87 11.26
C ILE A 124 -6.79 1.23 12.16
N LEU A 125 -6.74 -0.10 12.20
CA LEU A 125 -5.75 -0.84 12.97
C LEU A 125 -4.81 -1.61 12.04
N PHE A 126 -3.59 -1.81 12.51
CA PHE A 126 -2.62 -2.69 11.89
C PHE A 126 -1.89 -3.53 12.94
N GLU A 127 -1.35 -4.64 12.48
CA GLU A 127 -0.53 -5.55 13.27
C GLU A 127 0.56 -6.13 12.36
N LEU A 128 1.80 -6.12 12.84
CA LEU A 128 2.96 -6.72 12.19
C LEU A 128 3.62 -7.70 13.16
N ASN A 129 3.63 -8.98 12.80
CA ASN A 129 4.52 -9.96 13.42
C ASN A 129 5.93 -9.60 12.99
N LEU A 130 6.70 -9.07 13.93
CA LEU A 130 8.03 -8.60 13.62
C LEU A 130 8.95 -9.79 13.35
N GLU A 131 8.78 -10.93 14.05
CA GLU A 131 9.56 -12.18 13.86
C GLU A 131 9.52 -12.68 12.42
N ALA A 132 8.34 -12.62 11.81
CA ALA A 132 8.13 -12.91 10.40
C ALA A 132 8.68 -11.82 9.46
N LEU A 133 8.82 -10.59 9.94
CA LEU A 133 9.29 -9.43 9.18
C LEU A 133 10.82 -9.37 9.06
N TRP A 134 11.57 -9.65 10.13
CA TRP A 134 13.04 -9.51 10.16
C TRP A 134 13.79 -10.24 9.04
N PRO A 135 13.39 -11.44 8.59
CA PRO A 135 14.03 -12.10 7.46
C PRO A 135 13.98 -11.30 6.15
N ALA A 136 12.97 -10.44 5.98
CA ALA A 136 12.80 -9.60 4.79
C ALA A 136 13.50 -8.23 4.90
N VAL A 137 14.12 -7.91 6.03
CA VAL A 137 14.87 -6.66 6.21
C VAL A 137 16.24 -6.78 5.52
N GLU A 138 16.54 -5.85 4.62
CA GLU A 138 17.85 -5.77 3.98
C GLU A 138 18.92 -5.36 5.00
N LYS A 139 19.90 -6.26 5.19
CA LYS A 139 21.00 -6.08 6.13
C LYS A 139 22.25 -5.49 5.50
N GLU A 140 22.33 -5.42 4.17
CA GLU A 140 23.50 -4.88 3.49
C GLU A 140 23.73 -3.40 3.82
N VAL A 141 25.00 -3.03 3.79
CA VAL A 141 25.46 -1.64 3.97
C VAL A 141 24.94 -0.80 2.81
N PHE A 142 24.50 0.42 3.12
CA PHE A 142 23.98 1.36 2.13
C PHE A 142 24.93 1.50 0.93
N ARG A 143 24.49 1.06 -0.25
CA ARG A 143 25.24 1.26 -1.49
C ARG A 143 25.06 2.70 -1.92
N VAL A 144 26.15 3.47 -1.89
CA VAL A 144 26.15 4.85 -2.42
C VAL A 144 26.09 4.76 -3.94
N VAL A 145 24.98 5.21 -4.52
CA VAL A 145 24.79 5.34 -5.97
C VAL A 145 25.11 6.78 -6.36
N PRO A 146 25.89 7.02 -7.43
CA PRO A 146 26.17 8.38 -7.90
C PRO A 146 24.86 9.08 -8.32
N LEU A 147 24.85 10.40 -8.19
CA LEU A 147 23.72 11.20 -8.67
C LEU A 147 23.53 10.99 -10.18
N PRO A 148 22.27 10.97 -10.66
CA PRO A 148 21.99 10.85 -12.09
C PRO A 148 22.66 11.96 -12.90
N LYS A 149 23.40 11.59 -13.95
CA LYS A 149 24.08 12.53 -14.85
C LYS A 149 23.24 12.95 -16.05
N PHE A 150 22.23 12.15 -16.39
CA PHE A 150 21.41 12.32 -17.59
C PHE A 150 19.96 12.67 -17.21
N PRO A 151 19.27 13.47 -18.02
CA PRO A 151 17.87 13.83 -17.77
C PRO A 151 16.96 12.60 -17.94
N PRO A 152 15.86 12.50 -17.16
CA PRO A 152 14.85 11.48 -17.37
C PRO A 152 13.92 11.85 -18.55
N ILE A 153 13.29 10.84 -19.13
CA ILE A 153 12.14 10.99 -20.03
C ILE A 153 10.88 10.60 -19.26
N LEU A 154 9.88 11.48 -19.25
CA LEU A 154 8.59 11.22 -18.62
C LEU A 154 7.55 10.85 -19.69
N ARG A 155 6.73 9.83 -19.38
CA ARG A 155 5.58 9.44 -20.20
C ARG A 155 4.39 9.16 -19.30
N ASP A 156 3.28 9.81 -19.63
CA ASP A 156 2.01 9.53 -18.99
C ASP A 156 1.21 8.56 -19.83
N LEU A 157 0.38 7.75 -19.16
CA LEU A 157 -0.54 6.83 -19.79
C LEU A 157 -1.77 6.66 -18.93
N ALA A 158 -2.95 6.64 -19.57
CA ALA A 158 -4.22 6.42 -18.89
C ALA A 158 -4.94 5.19 -19.47
N PHE A 159 -5.26 4.24 -18.61
CA PHE A 159 -6.02 3.05 -18.99
C PHE A 159 -7.43 3.08 -18.43
N LEU A 160 -8.40 2.67 -19.24
CA LEU A 160 -9.70 2.21 -18.81
C LEU A 160 -9.66 0.68 -18.66
N LEU A 161 -9.94 0.16 -17.46
CA LEU A 161 -9.84 -1.26 -17.18
C LEU A 161 -10.85 -1.73 -16.12
N PRO A 162 -11.13 -3.05 -16.06
CA PRO A 162 -12.02 -3.61 -15.04
C PRO A 162 -11.54 -3.32 -13.62
N GLU A 163 -12.46 -3.05 -12.70
CA GLU A 163 -12.15 -2.69 -11.29
C GLU A 163 -11.31 -3.75 -10.55
N LYS A 164 -11.43 -5.02 -10.95
CA LYS A 164 -10.69 -6.14 -10.37
C LYS A 164 -9.17 -6.08 -10.59
N VAL A 165 -8.71 -5.34 -11.61
CA VAL A 165 -7.28 -5.27 -11.95
C VAL A 165 -6.64 -4.23 -11.04
N THR A 166 -5.69 -4.65 -10.20
CA THR A 166 -5.08 -3.79 -9.18
C THR A 166 -3.99 -2.89 -9.77
N VAL A 167 -3.71 -1.79 -9.07
CA VAL A 167 -2.58 -0.91 -9.37
C VAL A 167 -1.26 -1.70 -9.33
N GLU A 168 -1.10 -2.57 -8.34
CA GLU A 168 0.08 -3.41 -8.18
C GLU A 168 0.32 -4.30 -9.40
N THR A 169 -0.73 -4.96 -9.91
CA THR A 169 -0.64 -5.80 -11.12
C THR A 169 -0.16 -5.03 -12.35
N LEU A 170 -0.61 -3.79 -12.53
CA LEU A 170 -0.15 -2.94 -13.63
C LEU A 170 1.28 -2.45 -13.42
N THR A 171 1.62 -1.99 -12.22
CA THR A 171 2.98 -1.54 -11.90
C THR A 171 4.00 -2.66 -12.07
N ASP A 172 3.66 -3.89 -11.69
CA ASP A 172 4.52 -5.07 -11.91
C ASP A 172 4.69 -5.37 -13.41
N LEU A 173 3.61 -5.25 -14.20
CA LEU A 173 3.70 -5.38 -15.66
C LEU A 173 4.63 -4.33 -16.26
N PHE A 174 4.49 -3.06 -15.86
CA PHE A 174 5.30 -1.96 -16.39
C PHE A 174 6.77 -2.14 -16.03
N ARG A 175 7.08 -2.52 -14.77
CA ARG A 175 8.45 -2.83 -14.33
C ARG A 175 9.05 -4.02 -15.08
N THR A 176 8.26 -5.05 -15.34
CA THR A 176 8.72 -6.21 -16.09
C THR A 176 9.11 -5.85 -17.53
N ILE A 177 8.31 -5.03 -18.20
CA ILE A 177 8.55 -4.64 -19.60
C ILE A 177 9.63 -3.55 -19.69
N GLY A 178 9.56 -2.54 -18.82
CA GLY A 178 10.49 -1.42 -18.81
C GLY A 178 11.89 -1.78 -18.32
N GLY A 179 12.02 -2.84 -17.51
CA GLY A 179 13.29 -3.34 -17.01
C GLY A 179 14.15 -2.26 -16.36
N GLU A 180 15.45 -2.28 -16.64
CA GLU A 180 16.42 -1.31 -16.09
C GLU A 180 16.20 0.12 -16.60
N LYS A 181 15.45 0.31 -17.69
CA LYS A 181 15.18 1.64 -18.25
C LYS A 181 14.07 2.37 -17.50
N LEU A 182 13.17 1.64 -16.82
CA LEU A 182 12.05 2.21 -16.08
C LEU A 182 12.45 2.44 -14.62
N GLU A 183 12.75 3.70 -14.30
CA GLU A 183 13.22 4.10 -12.98
C GLU A 183 12.06 4.21 -11.97
N ALA A 184 10.92 4.78 -12.38
CA ALA A 184 9.80 4.98 -11.49
C ALA A 184 8.45 4.84 -12.20
N VAL A 185 7.44 4.40 -11.43
CA VAL A 185 6.04 4.34 -11.83
C VAL A 185 5.24 5.01 -10.72
N SER A 186 4.41 5.99 -11.08
CA SER A 186 3.54 6.69 -10.13
C SER A 186 2.12 6.74 -10.64
N LEU A 187 1.16 6.23 -9.85
CA LEU A 187 -0.26 6.45 -10.08
C LEU A 187 -0.60 7.85 -9.59
N PHE A 188 -1.20 8.70 -10.43
CA PHE A 188 -1.55 10.07 -10.04
C PHE A 188 -3.03 10.39 -10.18
N ASP A 189 -3.82 9.57 -10.89
CA ASP A 189 -5.26 9.73 -10.97
C ASP A 189 -6.00 8.39 -11.04
N VAL A 190 -7.13 8.31 -10.33
CA VAL A 190 -8.08 7.20 -10.39
C VAL A 190 -9.47 7.80 -10.50
N TYR A 191 -10.13 7.57 -11.63
CA TYR A 191 -11.45 8.11 -11.91
C TYR A 191 -12.48 7.01 -12.12
N GLN A 192 -13.57 7.10 -11.36
CA GLN A 192 -14.71 6.17 -11.38
C GLN A 192 -16.02 6.98 -11.24
N GLY A 193 -16.31 7.82 -12.22
CA GLY A 193 -17.54 8.63 -12.27
C GLY A 193 -18.41 8.32 -13.48
N ASP A 194 -19.43 9.15 -13.71
CA ASP A 194 -20.49 8.94 -14.72
C ASP A 194 -19.98 8.71 -16.15
N LYS A 195 -18.78 9.18 -16.48
CA LYS A 195 -18.14 8.99 -17.80
C LYS A 195 -17.46 7.63 -17.96
N ILE A 196 -17.51 6.76 -16.95
CA ILE A 196 -16.89 5.43 -16.93
C ILE A 196 -17.99 4.37 -16.85
N PRO A 197 -17.96 3.33 -17.71
CA PRO A 197 -18.90 2.22 -17.61
C PRO A 197 -18.83 1.53 -16.24
N ALA A 198 -19.97 1.08 -15.73
CA ALA A 198 -20.01 0.33 -14.47
C ALA A 198 -19.08 -0.91 -14.52
N GLY A 199 -18.36 -1.16 -13.43
CA GLY A 199 -17.38 -2.25 -13.35
C GLY A 199 -16.01 -1.91 -13.94
N PHE A 200 -15.81 -0.68 -14.41
CA PHE A 200 -14.52 -0.16 -14.89
C PHE A 200 -14.06 1.05 -14.08
N ARG A 201 -12.76 1.31 -14.15
CA ARG A 201 -12.13 2.54 -13.65
C ARG A 201 -11.07 3.01 -14.62
N SER A 202 -10.85 4.33 -14.64
CA SER A 202 -9.71 4.94 -15.32
C SER A 202 -8.58 5.08 -14.33
N MET A 203 -7.36 4.67 -14.69
CA MET A 203 -6.16 4.89 -13.89
C MET A 203 -5.07 5.52 -14.75
N ALA A 204 -4.49 6.62 -14.26
CA ALA A 204 -3.44 7.36 -14.94
C ALA A 204 -2.10 7.22 -14.21
N PHE A 205 -1.06 6.93 -14.97
CA PHE A 205 0.29 6.66 -14.49
C PHE A 205 1.29 7.57 -15.17
N SER A 206 2.27 8.04 -14.40
CA SER A 206 3.49 8.69 -14.88
C SER A 206 4.63 7.69 -14.77
N LEU A 207 5.31 7.44 -15.88
CA LEU A 207 6.46 6.55 -15.99
C LEU A 207 7.71 7.40 -16.23
N THR A 208 8.73 7.17 -15.41
CA THR A 208 10.03 7.85 -15.50
C THR A 208 11.05 6.89 -16.07
N PHE A 209 11.59 7.21 -17.24
CA PHE A 209 12.62 6.43 -17.90
C PHE A 209 13.98 7.11 -17.79
N ARG A 210 14.99 6.36 -17.34
CA ARG A 210 16.37 6.84 -17.23
C ARG A 210 17.35 5.68 -17.11
N ILE A 211 18.52 5.85 -17.69
CA ILE A 211 19.68 4.96 -17.50
C ILE A 211 20.91 5.78 -17.08
N PRO A 212 21.87 5.19 -16.34
CA PRO A 212 22.97 5.93 -15.73
C PRO A 212 24.09 6.31 -16.70
N ASP A 213 24.15 5.70 -17.87
CA ASP A 213 25.28 5.74 -18.82
C ASP A 213 25.06 6.66 -20.02
N ARG A 214 23.82 6.97 -20.39
CA ARG A 214 23.48 7.90 -21.48
C ARG A 214 22.07 8.48 -21.39
N THR A 215 21.80 9.48 -22.21
CA THR A 215 20.43 9.94 -22.48
C THR A 215 19.69 8.90 -23.33
N LEU A 216 18.48 8.54 -22.91
CA LEU A 216 17.57 7.70 -23.70
C LEU A 216 17.05 8.48 -24.91
N GLN A 217 16.83 7.80 -26.03
CA GLN A 217 16.14 8.39 -27.19
C GLN A 217 14.63 8.17 -27.07
N ASP A 218 13.85 9.08 -27.66
CA ASP A 218 12.39 9.01 -27.62
C ASP A 218 11.87 7.73 -28.28
N GLU A 219 12.49 7.26 -29.36
CA GLU A 219 12.12 6.04 -30.08
C GLU A 219 12.26 4.78 -29.21
N GLU A 220 13.30 4.73 -28.36
CA GLU A 220 13.49 3.62 -27.44
C GLU A 220 12.40 3.57 -26.36
N VAL A 221 12.02 4.74 -25.84
CA VAL A 221 10.96 4.84 -24.83
C VAL A 221 9.60 4.53 -25.46
N ASN A 222 9.34 5.03 -26.67
CA ASN A 222 8.09 4.77 -27.38
C ASN A 222 7.90 3.28 -27.66
N THR A 223 8.97 2.56 -28.01
CA THR A 223 8.91 1.09 -28.19
C THR A 223 8.45 0.38 -26.91
N ILE A 224 9.01 0.76 -25.76
CA ILE A 224 8.62 0.19 -24.46
C ILE A 224 7.17 0.56 -24.11
N MET A 225 6.76 1.79 -24.40
CA MET A 225 5.39 2.24 -24.16
C MET A 225 4.38 1.47 -25.00
N GLU A 226 4.68 1.22 -26.27
CA GLU A 226 3.85 0.38 -27.16
C GLU A 226 3.72 -1.05 -26.63
N GLU A 227 4.82 -1.64 -26.15
CA GLU A 227 4.80 -2.96 -25.51
C GLU A 227 3.97 -2.99 -24.23
N ILE A 228 4.09 -1.97 -23.38
CA ILE A 228 3.28 -1.81 -22.16
C ILE A 228 1.79 -1.74 -22.51
N VAL A 229 1.41 -0.90 -23.47
CA VAL A 229 0.02 -0.73 -23.91
C VAL A 229 -0.52 -2.03 -24.49
N LYS A 230 0.25 -2.70 -25.34
CA LYS A 230 -0.12 -3.97 -25.95
C LYS A 230 -0.34 -5.04 -24.86
N ALA A 231 0.62 -5.21 -23.95
CA ALA A 231 0.52 -6.22 -22.90
C ALA A 231 -0.62 -5.94 -21.91
N ALA A 232 -0.86 -4.68 -21.56
CA ALA A 232 -1.99 -4.31 -20.70
C ALA A 232 -3.33 -4.59 -21.38
N THR A 233 -3.42 -4.33 -22.70
CA THR A 233 -4.61 -4.62 -23.51
C THR A 233 -4.87 -6.12 -23.58
N GLU A 234 -3.85 -6.92 -23.91
CA GLU A 234 -3.96 -8.37 -24.09
C GLU A 234 -4.26 -9.11 -22.78
N ARG A 235 -3.57 -8.76 -21.68
CA ARG A 235 -3.67 -9.48 -20.40
C ARG A 235 -4.86 -9.04 -19.55
N PHE A 236 -5.22 -7.76 -19.62
CA PHE A 236 -6.17 -7.16 -18.69
C PHE A 236 -7.38 -6.51 -19.36
N GLY A 237 -7.44 -6.52 -20.69
CA GLY A 237 -8.50 -5.84 -21.44
C GLY A 237 -8.45 -4.32 -21.26
N ALA A 238 -7.27 -3.77 -20.95
CA ALA A 238 -7.08 -2.34 -20.78
C ALA A 238 -7.31 -1.62 -22.12
N LYS A 239 -7.94 -0.44 -22.06
CA LYS A 239 -8.08 0.44 -23.23
C LYS A 239 -7.35 1.74 -22.96
N LEU A 240 -6.37 2.06 -23.80
CA LEU A 240 -5.65 3.34 -23.73
C LEU A 240 -6.63 4.50 -23.97
N ARG A 241 -6.54 5.54 -23.13
CA ARG A 241 -7.35 6.76 -23.26
C ARG A 241 -6.52 7.96 -23.70
N ALA A 242 -5.28 8.04 -23.24
CA ALA A 242 -4.28 9.06 -23.54
C ALA A 242 -2.91 8.48 -23.16
#